data_AF-A0A356L4X9-F1
#
_entry.id   AF-A0A356L4X9-F1
#
_cell.length_a   1.000
_cell.length_b   1.000
_cell.length_c   1.000
_cell.angle_alpha   90.00
_cell.angle_beta   90.00
_cell.angle_gamma   90.00
#
_symmetry.space_group_name_H-M   'P 1'
#
loop_
_entity.id
_entity.type
_entity.pdbx_description
1 polymer ?
#
loop_
_entity_poly.entity_id
_entity_poly.type
_entity_poly.pdbx_seq_one_letter_code
_entity_poly.pdbx_strand_id
1 'polypeptide(L)'
;MKNLKCEYCEKEIQDGSLFCPYCGKALEGGSNEPKTTAEEVKMATPEFLDENIQTPESMQALANYRKRAGSALLYGILSLVFGCFFSGFYFPSLAMLFGAVAIILAVSTFKKGFQNKLIAAAVCGILGMIIAGFSLRQAFLDRQISQSADEVYSAELNIDLPNLSPDYSHVSSPMYGTFEELPKREFQYELNDIQSASFLNAIAEDSRWNHFPLDPELEAFLDDNFNLLLDYEGHYLFYDRTRSAFTNPADFSIYLEEYDFVLVFFDDTQNRIVIYDVYQSK
;
A
#
# COMPACT_ATOMS: atom_id res chain seq x y z
N MET A 1 -42.56 49.48 -23.07
CA MET A 1 -43.04 48.15 -22.63
C MET A 1 -43.46 48.29 -21.18
N LYS A 2 -44.73 48.02 -20.85
CA LYS A 2 -45.18 48.00 -19.46
C LYS A 2 -44.90 46.60 -18.91
N ASN A 3 -44.09 46.48 -17.86
CA ASN A 3 -43.89 45.19 -17.20
C ASN A 3 -45.14 44.90 -16.35
N LEU A 4 -45.82 43.80 -16.65
CA LEU A 4 -46.90 43.27 -15.82
C LEU A 4 -46.30 42.30 -14.79
N LYS A 5 -46.87 42.26 -13.58
CA LYS A 5 -46.52 41.28 -12.54
C LYS A 5 -47.66 40.30 -12.38
N CYS A 6 -47.33 39.03 -12.16
CA CYS A 6 -48.34 38.01 -11.85
C CYS A 6 -48.92 38.27 -10.46
N GLU A 7 -50.24 38.41 -10.34
CA GLU A 7 -50.92 38.66 -9.06
C GLU A 7 -50.79 37.52 -8.04
N TYR A 8 -50.43 36.31 -8.48
CA TYR A 8 -50.34 35.14 -7.61
C TYR A 8 -48.93 34.82 -7.10
N CYS A 9 -47.88 35.26 -7.81
CA CYS A 9 -46.49 34.97 -7.42
C CYS A 9 -45.56 36.18 -7.49
N GLU A 10 -46.10 37.35 -7.85
CA GLU A 10 -45.45 38.66 -7.89
C GLU A 10 -44.24 38.79 -8.84
N LYS A 11 -43.93 37.74 -9.61
CA LYS A 11 -42.86 37.76 -10.62
C LYS A 11 -43.27 38.53 -11.86
N GLU A 12 -42.30 39.22 -12.46
CA GLU A 12 -42.49 39.96 -13.72
C GLU A 12 -42.69 38.99 -14.89
N ILE A 13 -43.67 39.33 -15.72
CA ILE A 13 -44.09 38.55 -16.89
C ILE A 13 -44.04 39.41 -18.15
N GLN A 14 -43.75 38.77 -19.28
CA GLN A 14 -43.77 39.45 -20.58
C GLN A 14 -45.22 39.71 -21.04
N ASP A 15 -45.42 40.90 -21.61
CA ASP A 15 -46.71 41.39 -22.12
C ASP A 15 -47.28 40.44 -23.18
N GLY A 16 -48.56 40.08 -23.05
CA GLY A 16 -49.26 39.14 -23.95
C GLY A 16 -49.30 37.66 -23.53
N SER A 17 -48.78 37.31 -22.34
CA SER A 17 -48.82 35.93 -21.83
C SER A 17 -50.20 35.58 -21.23
N LEU A 18 -50.85 34.50 -21.70
CA LEU A 18 -52.15 34.05 -21.17
C LEU A 18 -52.04 33.31 -19.81
N PHE A 19 -50.87 32.78 -19.50
CA PHE A 19 -50.57 32.05 -18.25
C PHE A 19 -49.23 32.51 -17.67
N CYS A 20 -49.10 32.50 -16.34
CA CYS A 20 -47.84 32.79 -15.69
C CYS A 20 -46.84 31.63 -15.86
N PRO A 21 -45.65 31.84 -16.44
CA PRO A 21 -44.66 30.78 -16.66
C PRO A 21 -44.05 30.23 -15.35
N TYR A 22 -44.21 30.95 -14.24
CA TYR A 22 -43.63 30.56 -12.96
C TYR A 22 -44.57 29.76 -12.06
N CYS A 23 -45.88 29.98 -12.16
CA CYS A 23 -46.86 29.32 -11.27
C CYS A 23 -48.02 28.64 -12.02
N GLY A 24 -48.10 28.77 -13.34
CA GLY A 24 -49.10 28.10 -14.19
C GLY A 24 -50.53 28.65 -14.09
N LYS A 25 -50.77 29.71 -13.29
CA LYS A 25 -52.10 30.32 -13.19
C LYS A 25 -52.41 31.19 -14.41
N ALA A 26 -53.66 31.14 -14.85
CA ALA A 26 -54.19 32.00 -15.91
C ALA A 26 -54.13 33.47 -15.49
N LEU A 27 -53.77 34.32 -16.44
CA LEU A 27 -53.75 35.78 -16.30
C LEU A 27 -55.03 36.35 -16.95
N GLU A 28 -55.42 37.58 -16.60
CA GLU A 28 -56.68 38.19 -17.06
C GLU A 28 -56.88 38.04 -18.59
N GLY A 29 -57.88 37.25 -18.99
CA GLY A 29 -58.17 36.90 -20.38
C GLY A 29 -58.08 35.40 -20.70
N GLY A 30 -57.44 34.59 -19.84
CA GLY A 30 -57.44 33.13 -19.96
C GLY A 30 -58.67 32.50 -19.28
N SER A 31 -59.76 32.28 -20.02
CA SER A 31 -60.93 31.59 -19.47
C SER A 31 -60.63 30.10 -19.25
N ASN A 32 -60.78 29.62 -18.01
CA ASN A 32 -60.71 28.20 -17.66
C ASN A 32 -62.07 27.48 -17.89
N GLU A 33 -62.54 27.43 -19.13
CA GLU A 33 -63.68 26.57 -19.50
C GLU A 33 -63.37 25.73 -20.74
N PRO A 34 -63.64 24.40 -20.72
CA PRO A 34 -63.50 23.56 -21.89
C PRO A 34 -64.74 23.74 -22.78
N LYS A 35 -64.64 24.58 -23.81
CA LYS A 35 -65.63 24.61 -24.91
C LYS A 35 -65.20 23.66 -26.01
N THR A 36 -65.90 22.53 -26.08
CA THR A 36 -65.97 21.67 -27.26
C THR A 36 -66.68 22.41 -28.39
N THR A 37 -65.96 22.69 -29.47
CA THR A 37 -66.53 22.82 -30.82
C THR A 37 -65.51 22.28 -31.81
N ALA A 38 -65.99 21.33 -32.62
CA ALA A 38 -65.28 20.76 -33.75
C ALA A 38 -65.10 21.83 -34.83
N GLU A 39 -63.87 22.02 -35.30
CA GLU A 39 -63.59 22.60 -36.60
C GLU A 39 -62.27 22.01 -37.13
N GLU A 40 -62.35 21.42 -38.32
CA GLU A 40 -61.21 20.91 -39.07
C GLU A 40 -60.22 22.04 -39.38
N VAL A 41 -59.01 21.95 -38.84
CA VAL A 41 -57.86 22.72 -39.33
C VAL A 41 -56.75 21.74 -39.69
N LYS A 42 -56.62 21.49 -40.99
CA LYS A 42 -55.36 21.03 -41.58
C LYS A 42 -54.34 22.16 -41.47
N MET A 43 -53.26 21.99 -40.71
CA MET A 43 -51.94 22.54 -41.05
C MET A 43 -50.84 22.02 -40.13
N ALA A 44 -49.77 21.57 -40.77
CA ALA A 44 -48.39 21.48 -40.30
C ALA A 44 -48.11 20.74 -38.97
N THR A 45 -47.71 19.48 -39.13
CA THR A 45 -46.81 18.75 -38.24
C THR A 45 -45.65 19.64 -37.78
N PRO A 46 -45.46 19.88 -36.47
CA PRO A 46 -44.18 20.36 -35.95
C PRO A 46 -43.21 19.17 -35.90
N GLU A 47 -42.25 19.18 -36.81
CA GLU A 47 -41.05 18.38 -36.76
C GLU A 47 -40.15 18.92 -35.63
N PHE A 48 -39.65 18.00 -34.79
CA PHE A 48 -38.60 18.19 -33.77
C PHE A 48 -38.96 18.92 -32.47
N LEU A 49 -39.82 18.31 -31.66
CA LEU A 49 -39.56 18.23 -30.22
C LEU A 49 -38.66 17.01 -29.97
N ASP A 50 -37.35 17.21 -30.07
CA ASP A 50 -36.35 16.28 -29.54
C ASP A 50 -36.24 16.51 -28.01
N GLU A 51 -37.39 16.41 -27.33
CA GLU A 51 -37.46 16.44 -25.88
C GLU A 51 -37.43 14.99 -25.41
N ASN A 52 -36.20 14.46 -25.44
CA ASN A 52 -35.67 13.30 -24.71
C ASN A 52 -36.62 12.79 -23.60
N ILE A 53 -37.66 12.04 -24.00
CA ILE A 53 -38.56 11.34 -23.08
C ILE A 53 -37.70 10.28 -22.41
N GLN A 54 -37.12 10.62 -21.27
CA GLN A 54 -36.42 9.68 -20.40
C GLN A 54 -37.43 8.65 -19.94
N THR A 55 -37.51 7.54 -20.67
CA THR A 55 -38.34 6.41 -20.29
C THR A 55 -37.92 5.92 -18.90
N PRO A 56 -38.84 5.36 -18.09
CA PRO A 56 -38.52 4.83 -16.78
C PRO A 56 -37.33 3.84 -16.80
N GLU A 57 -37.17 3.10 -17.90
CA GLU A 57 -36.03 2.20 -18.15
C GLU A 57 -34.68 2.94 -18.20
N SER A 58 -34.64 4.15 -18.76
CA SER A 58 -33.43 4.97 -18.82
C SER A 58 -33.01 5.46 -17.42
N MET A 59 -33.97 5.78 -16.54
CA MET A 59 -33.69 6.18 -15.15
C MET A 59 -33.16 5.01 -14.30
N GLN A 60 -33.75 3.81 -14.44
CA GLN A 60 -33.27 2.63 -13.72
C GLN A 60 -31.87 2.20 -14.20
N ALA A 61 -31.61 2.29 -15.50
CA ALA A 61 -30.28 2.05 -16.06
C ALA A 61 -29.25 3.05 -15.50
N LEU A 62 -29.58 4.35 -15.44
CA LEU A 62 -28.71 5.38 -14.89
C LEU A 62 -28.39 5.15 -13.40
N ALA A 63 -29.38 4.73 -12.61
CA ALA A 63 -29.20 4.38 -11.20
C ALA A 63 -28.24 3.19 -11.03
N ASN A 64 -28.35 2.16 -11.86
CA ASN A 64 -27.44 1.01 -11.86
C ASN A 64 -26.01 1.42 -12.25
N TYR A 65 -25.83 2.30 -13.23
CA TYR A 65 -24.50 2.82 -13.59
C TYR A 65 -23.87 3.64 -12.48
N ARG A 66 -24.67 4.49 -11.80
CA ARG A 66 -24.19 5.26 -10.65
C ARG A 66 -23.73 4.36 -9.50
N LYS A 67 -24.46 3.27 -9.22
CA LYS A 67 -24.05 2.26 -8.23
C LYS A 67 -22.73 1.59 -8.64
N ARG A 68 -22.60 1.14 -9.89
CA ARG A 68 -21.36 0.52 -10.40
C ARG A 68 -20.16 1.46 -10.35
N ALA A 69 -20.34 2.72 -10.74
CA ALA A 69 -19.28 3.73 -10.66
C ALA A 69 -18.85 3.99 -9.21
N GLY A 70 -19.80 4.00 -8.26
CA GLY A 70 -19.52 4.09 -6.83
C GLY A 70 -18.74 2.88 -6.32
N SER A 71 -19.15 1.67 -6.69
CA SER A 71 -18.43 0.43 -6.34
C SER A 71 -17.03 0.40 -6.92
N ALA A 72 -16.84 0.80 -8.18
CA ALA A 72 -15.53 0.86 -8.82
C ALA A 72 -14.56 1.76 -8.03
N LEU A 73 -15.04 2.94 -7.63
CA LEU A 73 -14.25 3.87 -6.82
C LEU A 73 -13.93 3.30 -5.44
N LEU A 74 -14.90 2.66 -4.78
CA LEU A 74 -14.69 2.01 -3.49
C LEU A 74 -13.59 0.94 -3.58
N TYR A 75 -13.63 0.06 -4.59
CA TYR A 75 -12.59 -0.95 -4.79
C TYR A 75 -11.23 -0.35 -5.14
N GLY A 76 -11.20 0.74 -5.91
CA GLY A 76 -9.96 1.46 -6.19
C GLY A 76 -9.33 2.05 -4.92
N ILE A 77 -10.15 2.64 -4.04
CA ILE A 77 -9.70 3.16 -2.74
C ILE A 77 -9.24 2.02 -1.84
N LEU A 78 -9.99 0.92 -1.75
CA LEU A 78 -9.60 -0.24 -0.95
C LEU A 78 -8.28 -0.85 -1.43
N SER A 79 -8.08 -0.96 -2.75
CA SER A 79 -6.82 -1.40 -3.34
C SER A 79 -5.65 -0.53 -2.88
N LEU A 80 -5.82 0.79 -2.91
CA LEU A 80 -4.81 1.74 -2.44
C LEU A 80 -4.57 1.63 -0.92
N VAL A 81 -5.64 1.55 -0.12
CA VAL A 81 -5.54 1.44 1.34
C VAL A 81 -4.80 0.15 1.75
N PHE A 82 -5.18 -0.99 1.15
CA PHE A 82 -4.49 -2.25 1.40
C PHE A 82 -3.05 -2.25 0.89
N GLY A 83 -2.76 -1.60 -0.24
CA GLY A 83 -1.40 -1.46 -0.75
C GLY A 83 -0.51 -0.58 0.13
N CYS A 84 -1.04 0.51 0.68
CA CYS A 84 -0.25 1.51 1.42
C CYS A 84 -0.10 1.22 2.91
N PHE A 85 -1.15 0.74 3.58
CA PHE A 85 -1.19 0.72 5.07
C PHE A 85 -1.01 -0.66 5.69
N PHE A 86 -1.15 -1.73 4.90
CA PHE A 86 -1.09 -3.09 5.43
C PHE A 86 0.11 -3.82 4.83
N SER A 87 1.14 -4.04 5.65
CA SER A 87 2.29 -4.87 5.30
C SER A 87 2.00 -6.36 5.53
N GLY A 88 2.82 -7.23 4.96
CA GLY A 88 2.68 -8.69 5.05
C GLY A 88 2.13 -9.33 3.78
N PHE A 89 2.17 -10.66 3.69
CA PHE A 89 1.96 -11.38 2.42
C PHE A 89 0.51 -11.33 1.89
N TYR A 90 -0.49 -11.34 2.78
CA TYR A 90 -1.90 -11.48 2.38
C TYR A 90 -2.52 -10.18 1.84
N PHE A 91 -2.14 -9.03 2.40
CA PHE A 91 -2.77 -7.75 2.06
C PHE A 91 -2.42 -7.23 0.64
N PRO A 92 -1.19 -7.35 0.14
CA PRO A 92 -0.86 -7.05 -1.25
C PRO A 92 -1.67 -7.88 -2.25
N SER A 93 -1.90 -9.16 -1.95
CA SER A 93 -2.73 -10.03 -2.80
C SER A 93 -4.17 -9.53 -2.89
N LEU A 94 -4.76 -9.11 -1.77
CA LEU A 94 -6.09 -8.49 -1.73
C LEU A 94 -6.12 -7.13 -2.44
N ALA A 95 -5.08 -6.31 -2.26
CA ALA A 95 -4.94 -5.03 -2.95
C ALA A 95 -4.92 -5.21 -4.47
N MET A 96 -4.20 -6.22 -4.98
CA MET A 96 -4.19 -6.57 -6.39
C MET A 96 -5.58 -6.98 -6.91
N LEU A 97 -6.28 -7.84 -6.16
CA LEU A 97 -7.62 -8.29 -6.50
C LEU A 97 -8.59 -7.11 -6.60
N PHE A 98 -8.63 -6.23 -5.59
CA PHE A 98 -9.50 -5.06 -5.60
C PHE A 98 -9.14 -4.06 -6.70
N GLY A 99 -7.85 -3.88 -6.99
CA GLY A 99 -7.39 -3.02 -8.07
C GLY A 99 -7.85 -3.52 -9.44
N ALA A 100 -7.72 -4.83 -9.69
CA ALA A 100 -8.21 -5.47 -10.91
C ALA A 100 -9.74 -5.32 -11.06
N VAL A 101 -10.50 -5.57 -9.99
CA VAL A 101 -11.97 -5.38 -9.98
C VAL A 101 -12.34 -3.92 -10.27
N ALA A 102 -11.64 -2.96 -9.67
CA ALA A 102 -11.89 -1.53 -9.91
C ALA A 102 -11.69 -1.15 -11.39
N ILE A 103 -10.62 -1.65 -12.02
CA ILE A 103 -10.31 -1.41 -13.44
C ILE A 103 -11.39 -2.04 -14.34
N ILE A 104 -11.78 -3.29 -14.09
CA ILE A 104 -12.82 -3.98 -14.87
C ILE A 104 -14.16 -3.22 -14.79
N LEU A 105 -14.55 -2.78 -13.59
CA LEU A 105 -15.76 -1.98 -13.40
C LEU A 105 -15.64 -0.59 -14.05
N ALA A 106 -14.47 0.05 -13.98
CA ALA A 106 -14.23 1.34 -14.62
C ALA A 106 -14.38 1.26 -16.15
N VAL A 107 -13.71 0.29 -16.78
CA VAL A 107 -13.72 0.08 -18.24
C VAL A 107 -15.13 -0.28 -18.74
N SER A 108 -15.83 -1.18 -18.05
CA SER A 108 -17.18 -1.60 -18.44
C SER A 108 -18.23 -0.48 -18.35
N THR A 109 -17.94 0.59 -17.60
CA THR A 109 -18.89 1.69 -17.35
C THR A 109 -18.52 3.00 -18.07
N PHE A 110 -17.35 3.07 -18.72
CA PHE A 110 -16.73 4.31 -19.23
C PHE A 110 -17.59 5.10 -20.22
N LYS A 111 -18.39 4.43 -21.05
CA LYS A 111 -19.17 5.06 -22.14
C LYS A 111 -20.38 5.89 -21.68
N LYS A 112 -20.65 6.03 -20.36
CA LYS A 112 -21.97 6.46 -19.86
C LYS A 112 -21.97 7.72 -18.97
N GLY A 113 -21.07 8.67 -19.25
CA GLY A 113 -21.15 10.03 -18.68
C GLY A 113 -20.59 10.22 -17.26
N PHE A 114 -20.03 9.19 -16.63
CA PHE A 114 -19.38 9.27 -15.30
C PHE A 114 -17.85 9.26 -15.37
N GLN A 115 -17.27 9.85 -16.43
CA GLN A 115 -15.85 9.70 -16.78
C GLN A 115 -14.91 10.00 -15.61
N ASN A 116 -15.08 11.12 -14.91
CA ASN A 116 -14.15 11.51 -13.83
C ASN A 116 -14.07 10.50 -12.69
N LYS A 117 -15.22 9.93 -12.25
CA LYS A 117 -15.23 8.93 -11.16
C LYS A 117 -14.61 7.61 -11.58
N LEU A 118 -14.86 7.20 -12.83
CA LEU A 118 -14.32 5.96 -13.37
C LEU A 118 -12.82 6.07 -13.64
N ILE A 119 -12.35 7.23 -14.10
CA ILE A 119 -10.92 7.54 -14.23
C ILE A 119 -10.26 7.49 -12.85
N ALA A 120 -10.82 8.18 -11.84
CA ALA A 120 -10.31 8.15 -10.49
C ALA A 120 -10.24 6.71 -9.93
N ALA A 121 -11.30 5.91 -10.10
CA ALA A 121 -11.33 4.51 -9.70
C ALA A 121 -10.22 3.68 -10.37
N ALA A 122 -10.03 3.84 -11.68
CA ALA A 122 -8.99 3.14 -12.43
C ALA A 122 -7.58 3.56 -11.98
N VAL A 123 -7.34 4.86 -11.78
CA VAL A 123 -6.05 5.38 -11.30
C VAL A 123 -5.75 4.85 -9.90
N CYS A 124 -6.70 4.92 -8.97
CA CYS A 124 -6.52 4.36 -7.62
C CYS A 124 -6.25 2.85 -7.66
N GLY A 125 -6.98 2.09 -8.50
CA GLY A 125 -6.76 0.66 -8.68
C GLY A 125 -5.38 0.32 -9.24
N ILE A 126 -4.91 1.06 -10.26
CA ILE A 126 -3.57 0.86 -10.85
C ILE A 126 -2.48 1.19 -9.82
N LEU A 127 -2.59 2.32 -9.11
CA LEU A 127 -1.62 2.69 -8.08
C LEU A 127 -1.56 1.66 -6.95
N GLY A 128 -2.73 1.22 -6.47
CA GLY A 128 -2.81 0.16 -5.45
C GLY A 128 -2.15 -1.14 -5.90
N MET A 129 -2.37 -1.55 -7.15
CA MET A 129 -1.71 -2.73 -7.73
C MET A 129 -0.19 -2.58 -7.85
N ILE A 130 0.31 -1.41 -8.27
CA ILE A 130 1.75 -1.16 -8.38
C ILE A 130 2.41 -1.26 -7.01
N ILE A 131 1.85 -0.57 -6.01
CA ILE A 131 2.37 -0.58 -4.64
C ILE A 131 2.34 -2.01 -4.07
N ALA A 132 1.21 -2.72 -4.23
CA ALA A 132 1.09 -4.11 -3.82
C ALA A 132 2.10 -5.03 -4.52
N GLY A 133 2.40 -4.79 -5.80
CA GLY A 133 3.42 -5.53 -6.56
C GLY A 133 4.82 -5.36 -5.97
N PHE A 134 5.19 -4.14 -5.61
CA PHE A 134 6.45 -3.87 -4.91
C PHE A 134 6.49 -4.58 -3.55
N SER A 135 5.45 -4.44 -2.73
CA SER A 135 5.39 -5.10 -1.42
C SER A 135 5.45 -6.62 -1.50
N LEU A 136 4.76 -7.23 -2.47
CA LEU A 136 4.79 -8.68 -2.68
C LEU A 136 6.17 -9.16 -3.14
N ARG A 137 6.81 -8.41 -4.04
CA ARG A 137 8.18 -8.71 -4.48
C ARG A 137 9.16 -8.65 -3.32
N GLN A 138 9.07 -7.63 -2.47
CA GLN A 138 9.94 -7.50 -1.30
C GLN A 138 9.72 -8.65 -0.32
N ALA A 139 8.47 -8.96 0.03
CA ALA A 139 8.16 -10.11 0.89
C ALA A 139 8.68 -11.45 0.32
N PHE A 140 8.70 -11.60 -1.01
CA PHE A 140 9.31 -12.77 -1.65
C PHE A 140 10.83 -12.79 -1.51
N LEU A 141 11.49 -11.65 -1.71
CA LEU A 141 12.94 -11.51 -1.54
C LEU A 141 13.34 -11.76 -0.08
N ASP A 142 12.63 -11.18 0.89
CA ASP A 142 12.89 -11.38 2.32
C ASP A 142 12.76 -12.84 2.71
N ARG A 143 11.71 -13.52 2.20
CA ARG A 143 11.54 -14.95 2.41
C ARG A 143 12.66 -15.76 1.79
N GLN A 144 13.09 -15.42 0.57
CA GLN A 144 14.18 -16.13 -0.09
C GLN A 144 15.49 -15.96 0.69
N ILE A 145 15.80 -14.73 1.13
CA ILE A 145 16.97 -14.41 1.95
C ILE A 145 16.95 -15.22 3.26
N SER A 146 15.82 -15.19 3.97
CA SER A 146 15.62 -15.93 5.23
C SER A 146 15.78 -17.44 5.05
N GLN A 147 15.28 -18.01 3.94
CA GLN A 147 15.42 -19.43 3.64
C GLN A 147 16.86 -19.83 3.27
N SER A 148 17.65 -18.92 2.72
CA SER A 148 19.06 -19.17 2.39
C SER A 148 20.04 -18.78 3.49
N ALA A 149 19.58 -18.12 4.56
CA ALA A 149 20.44 -17.54 5.60
C ALA A 149 21.37 -18.60 6.21
N ASP A 150 20.80 -19.75 6.59
CA ASP A 150 21.55 -20.88 7.15
C ASP A 150 22.69 -21.34 6.23
N GLU A 151 22.38 -21.73 4.99
CA GLU A 151 23.39 -22.18 4.01
C GLU A 151 24.48 -21.12 3.76
N VAL A 152 24.09 -19.85 3.63
CA VAL A 152 25.02 -18.75 3.38
C VAL A 152 25.96 -18.53 4.57
N TYR A 153 25.42 -18.35 5.78
CA TYR A 153 26.24 -18.01 6.94
C TYR A 153 27.01 -19.21 7.49
N SER A 154 26.48 -20.44 7.40
CA SER A 154 27.25 -21.63 7.75
C SER A 154 28.45 -21.82 6.83
N ALA A 155 28.29 -21.61 5.52
CA ALA A 155 29.39 -21.69 4.57
C ALA A 155 30.40 -20.55 4.72
N GLU A 156 29.91 -19.31 4.89
CA GLU A 156 30.74 -18.12 5.00
C GLU A 156 31.54 -18.07 6.32
N LEU A 157 30.89 -18.38 7.43
CA LEU A 157 31.48 -18.28 8.76
C LEU A 157 32.14 -19.58 9.22
N ASN A 158 31.89 -20.69 8.51
CA ASN A 158 32.29 -22.03 8.93
C ASN A 158 31.85 -22.31 10.38
N ILE A 159 30.55 -22.12 10.62
CA ILE A 159 29.86 -22.45 11.88
C ILE A 159 28.66 -23.32 11.55
N ASP A 160 28.38 -24.32 12.37
CA ASP A 160 27.22 -25.19 12.19
C ASP A 160 25.98 -24.50 12.80
N LEU A 161 25.16 -23.89 11.96
CA LEU A 161 23.87 -23.36 12.37
C LEU A 161 22.87 -24.51 12.50
N PRO A 162 21.86 -24.39 13.39
CA PRO A 162 20.78 -25.36 13.43
C PRO A 162 20.10 -25.33 12.05
N ASN A 163 20.14 -26.46 11.32
CA ASN A 163 19.60 -26.62 9.96
C ASN A 163 18.06 -26.44 9.92
N LEU A 164 17.63 -25.21 10.18
CA LEU A 164 16.30 -24.72 10.45
C LEU A 164 16.22 -23.30 9.89
N SER A 165 15.03 -22.92 9.42
CA SER A 165 14.76 -21.51 9.12
C SER A 165 14.84 -20.68 10.40
N PRO A 166 15.33 -19.43 10.35
CA PRO A 166 15.30 -18.52 11.49
C PRO A 166 13.89 -18.43 12.09
N ASP A 167 13.79 -18.46 13.42
CA ASP A 167 12.53 -18.24 14.15
C ASP A 167 12.06 -16.80 14.01
N TYR A 168 13.02 -15.87 13.92
CA TYR A 168 12.80 -14.47 13.60
C TYR A 168 13.73 -14.04 12.47
N SER A 169 13.19 -13.25 11.54
CA SER A 169 14.01 -12.57 10.55
C SER A 169 13.48 -11.15 10.30
N HIS A 170 14.39 -10.21 10.24
CA HIS A 170 14.12 -8.83 9.87
C HIS A 170 15.11 -8.42 8.78
N VAL A 171 14.57 -8.03 7.62
CA VAL A 171 15.36 -7.53 6.51
C VAL A 171 14.99 -6.08 6.33
N SER A 172 15.87 -5.17 6.76
CA SER A 172 15.68 -3.76 6.47
C SER A 172 16.07 -3.50 5.01
N SER A 173 15.22 -2.75 4.33
CA SER A 173 15.45 -2.33 2.95
C SER A 173 15.44 -0.80 2.89
N PRO A 174 16.42 -0.17 2.23
CA PRO A 174 16.47 1.28 2.10
C PRO A 174 15.27 1.87 1.35
N MET A 175 14.44 1.04 0.71
CA MET A 175 13.21 1.52 0.06
C MET A 175 12.12 1.98 1.03
N TYR A 176 12.10 1.50 2.27
CA TYR A 176 11.02 1.77 3.23
C TYR A 176 11.50 2.28 4.60
N GLY A 177 12.80 2.21 4.88
CA GLY A 177 13.38 2.79 6.10
C GLY A 177 13.28 4.32 6.09
N THR A 178 13.33 4.93 7.28
CA THR A 178 13.78 6.32 7.38
C THR A 178 15.17 6.41 6.76
N PHE A 179 15.57 7.56 6.22
CA PHE A 179 16.93 7.77 5.67
C PHE A 179 18.06 7.50 6.69
N GLU A 180 17.70 7.21 7.94
CA GLU A 180 18.57 6.95 9.07
C GLU A 180 18.80 5.44 9.33
N GLU A 181 17.96 4.56 8.77
CA GLU A 181 18.15 3.11 8.92
C GLU A 181 19.07 2.56 7.82
N LEU A 182 20.29 2.18 8.21
CA LEU A 182 21.22 1.51 7.32
C LEU A 182 20.71 0.11 6.93
N PRO A 183 21.02 -0.39 5.71
CA PRO A 183 20.66 -1.75 5.32
C PRO A 183 21.34 -2.76 6.25
N LYS A 184 20.50 -3.50 6.96
CA LYS A 184 20.87 -4.64 7.79
C LYS A 184 19.85 -5.78 7.68
N ARG A 185 20.32 -6.98 7.94
CA ARG A 185 19.48 -8.16 8.16
C ARG A 185 19.76 -8.68 9.55
N GLU A 186 18.70 -9.16 10.20
CA GLU A 186 18.75 -9.79 11.50
C GLU A 186 18.07 -11.15 11.39
N PHE A 187 18.73 -12.18 11.91
CA PHE A 187 18.19 -13.53 12.00
C PHE A 187 18.36 -14.03 13.42
N GLN A 188 17.32 -14.62 14.00
CA GLN A 188 17.41 -15.27 15.31
C GLN A 188 17.03 -16.74 15.20
N TYR A 189 17.77 -17.57 15.91
CA TYR A 189 17.57 -19.02 16.00
C TYR A 189 17.48 -19.40 17.48
N GLU A 190 16.35 -19.96 17.89
CA GLU A 190 16.18 -20.55 19.21
C GLU A 190 16.76 -21.97 19.22
N LEU A 191 17.65 -22.24 20.17
CA LEU A 191 18.27 -23.54 20.35
C LEU A 191 17.63 -24.26 21.53
N ASN A 192 17.40 -25.57 21.38
CA ASN A 192 17.15 -26.41 22.55
C ASN A 192 18.46 -26.67 23.32
N ASP A 193 18.34 -27.19 24.54
CA ASP A 193 19.49 -27.43 25.43
C ASP A 193 20.60 -28.31 24.80
N ILE A 194 20.22 -29.27 23.95
CA ILE A 194 21.19 -30.16 23.28
C ILE A 194 21.96 -29.39 22.20
N GLN A 195 21.27 -28.60 21.39
CA GLN A 195 21.88 -27.75 20.37
C GLN A 195 22.76 -26.67 21.00
N SER A 196 22.27 -26.01 22.05
CA SER A 196 23.02 -25.01 22.82
C SER A 196 24.31 -25.59 23.39
N ALA A 197 24.25 -26.75 24.04
CA ALA A 197 25.45 -27.42 24.56
C ALA A 197 26.43 -27.81 23.45
N SER A 198 25.93 -28.27 22.30
CA SER A 198 26.77 -28.58 21.13
C SER A 198 27.46 -27.33 20.58
N PHE A 199 26.73 -26.21 20.48
CA PHE A 199 27.25 -24.95 19.98
C PHE A 199 28.29 -24.35 20.93
N LEU A 200 28.05 -24.39 22.24
CA LEU A 200 29.02 -24.00 23.27
C LEU A 200 30.34 -24.79 23.19
N ASN A 201 30.27 -26.10 22.96
CA ASN A 201 31.48 -26.91 22.78
C ASN A 201 32.24 -26.48 21.52
N ALA A 202 31.54 -26.19 20.42
CA ALA A 202 32.16 -25.70 19.18
C ALA A 202 32.82 -24.32 19.38
N ILE A 203 32.16 -23.41 20.13
CA ILE A 203 32.73 -22.10 20.51
C ILE A 203 34.01 -22.30 21.32
N ALA A 204 34.01 -23.20 22.31
CA ALA A 204 35.18 -23.43 23.18
C ALA A 204 36.42 -23.95 22.41
N GLU A 205 36.21 -24.63 21.28
CA GLU A 205 37.27 -25.14 20.41
C GLU A 205 37.72 -24.12 19.34
N ASP A 206 36.98 -23.02 19.18
CA ASP A 206 37.18 -22.02 18.13
C ASP A 206 37.64 -20.66 18.68
N SER A 207 38.94 -20.41 18.56
CA SER A 207 39.59 -19.17 19.02
C SER A 207 39.11 -17.87 18.36
N ARG A 208 38.27 -17.94 17.33
CA ARG A 208 37.71 -16.74 16.66
C ARG A 208 36.63 -16.06 17.50
N TRP A 209 35.97 -16.80 18.39
CA TRP A 209 34.92 -16.27 19.26
C TRP A 209 35.50 -15.44 20.41
N ASN A 210 34.79 -14.37 20.74
CA ASN A 210 35.11 -13.47 21.82
C ASN A 210 33.99 -13.56 22.87
N HIS A 211 34.32 -13.25 24.13
CA HIS A 211 33.35 -13.24 25.22
C HIS A 211 32.78 -11.85 25.45
N PHE A 212 31.51 -11.76 25.86
CA PHE A 212 30.90 -10.53 26.35
C PHE A 212 31.43 -10.14 27.75
N PRO A 213 31.29 -8.87 28.18
CA PRO A 213 30.67 -7.75 27.45
C PRO A 213 31.51 -7.30 26.24
N LEU A 214 30.86 -6.63 25.29
CA LEU A 214 31.58 -5.93 24.23
C LEU A 214 32.47 -4.86 24.85
N ASP A 215 33.51 -4.47 24.12
CA ASP A 215 34.23 -3.25 24.46
C ASP A 215 33.24 -2.07 24.42
N PRO A 216 33.20 -1.19 25.43
CA PRO A 216 32.22 -0.09 25.47
C PRO A 216 32.29 0.85 24.26
N GLU A 217 33.47 1.01 23.64
CA GLU A 217 33.61 1.83 22.42
C GLU A 217 32.99 1.09 21.22
N LEU A 218 33.17 -0.23 21.13
CA LEU A 218 32.54 -1.08 20.11
C LEU A 218 31.02 -1.08 20.24
N GLU A 219 30.51 -1.26 21.46
CA GLU A 219 29.07 -1.28 21.74
C GLU A 219 28.42 0.05 21.35
N ALA A 220 28.99 1.18 21.80
CA ALA A 220 28.51 2.50 21.44
C ALA A 220 28.60 2.74 19.93
N PHE A 221 29.67 2.32 19.27
CA PHE A 221 29.80 2.44 17.83
C PHE A 221 28.70 1.67 17.07
N LEU A 222 28.44 0.42 17.46
CA LEU A 222 27.44 -0.43 16.84
C LEU A 222 26.00 0.10 17.08
N ASP A 223 25.71 0.59 18.28
CA ASP A 223 24.42 1.20 18.61
C ASP A 223 24.22 2.53 17.86
N ASP A 224 25.17 3.48 18.00
CA ASP A 224 25.04 4.83 17.44
C ASP A 224 25.00 4.85 15.90
N ASN A 225 25.73 3.94 15.24
CA ASN A 225 25.85 3.96 13.77
C ASN A 225 24.94 2.95 13.07
N PHE A 226 24.60 1.82 13.71
CA PHE A 226 23.83 0.74 13.08
C PHE A 226 22.53 0.37 13.82
N ASN A 227 22.28 1.00 14.98
CA ASN A 227 21.08 0.79 15.81
C ASN A 227 20.87 -0.69 16.13
N LEU A 228 21.94 -1.39 16.50
CA LEU A 228 21.89 -2.81 16.88
C LEU A 228 21.45 -2.93 18.34
N LEU A 229 20.56 -3.87 18.63
CA LEU A 229 20.18 -4.18 20.01
C LEU A 229 21.25 -5.13 20.58
N LEU A 230 22.07 -4.67 21.53
CA LEU A 230 23.25 -5.41 22.01
C LEU A 230 23.10 -5.96 23.44
N ASP A 231 21.87 -6.16 23.91
CA ASP A 231 21.57 -6.70 25.24
C ASP A 231 21.66 -8.25 25.24
N TYR A 232 22.89 -8.75 25.12
CA TYR A 232 23.20 -10.19 25.11
C TYR A 232 24.28 -10.54 26.13
N GLU A 233 24.21 -11.77 26.65
CA GLU A 233 25.22 -12.36 27.51
C GLU A 233 25.76 -13.64 26.85
N GLY A 234 27.08 -13.77 26.70
CA GLY A 234 27.68 -14.98 26.14
C GLY A 234 28.85 -14.68 25.20
N HIS A 235 28.71 -15.03 23.94
CA HIS A 235 29.81 -15.04 22.99
C HIS A 235 29.46 -14.29 21.70
N TYR A 236 30.47 -13.71 21.05
CA TYR A 236 30.30 -13.05 19.76
C TYR A 236 31.42 -13.36 18.77
N LEU A 237 31.07 -13.30 17.49
CA LEU A 237 31.97 -13.51 16.36
C LEU A 237 31.75 -12.39 15.35
N PHE A 238 32.83 -11.68 15.00
CA PHE A 238 32.80 -10.59 14.03
C PHE A 238 33.58 -10.98 12.78
N TYR A 239 32.93 -10.92 11.62
CA TYR A 239 33.49 -11.24 10.32
C TYR A 239 33.40 -10.04 9.38
N ASP A 240 34.55 -9.49 9.01
CA ASP A 240 34.68 -8.38 8.06
C ASP A 240 34.75 -8.94 6.64
N ARG A 241 33.70 -8.74 5.84
CA ARG A 241 33.66 -9.20 4.44
C ARG A 241 34.57 -8.39 3.53
N THR A 242 34.78 -7.11 3.83
CA THR A 242 35.68 -6.25 3.03
C THR A 242 37.11 -6.79 3.03
N ARG A 243 37.52 -7.41 4.14
CA ARG A 243 38.83 -8.05 4.32
C ARG A 243 38.80 -9.56 4.24
N SER A 244 37.60 -10.15 4.19
CA SER A 244 37.37 -11.60 4.28
C SER A 244 38.08 -12.23 5.49
N ALA A 245 37.94 -11.61 6.66
CA ALA A 245 38.68 -11.98 7.86
C ALA A 245 37.85 -11.86 9.13
N PHE A 246 38.07 -12.80 10.07
CA PHE A 246 37.61 -12.67 11.45
C PHE A 246 38.52 -11.68 12.16
N THR A 247 37.93 -10.63 12.71
CA THR A 247 38.70 -9.58 13.37
C THR A 247 38.00 -9.16 14.66
N ASN A 248 38.78 -8.72 15.64
CA ASN A 248 38.24 -7.83 16.65
C ASN A 248 38.48 -6.41 16.12
N PRO A 249 37.43 -5.64 15.82
CA PRO A 249 37.58 -4.32 15.24
C PRO A 249 38.29 -3.39 16.23
N ALA A 250 39.60 -3.26 16.11
CA ALA A 250 40.40 -2.38 16.96
C ALA A 250 40.35 -0.90 16.52
N ASP A 251 39.85 -0.63 15.31
CA ASP A 251 39.69 0.71 14.75
C ASP A 251 38.37 0.80 13.96
N PHE A 252 37.37 1.42 14.59
CA PHE A 252 36.02 1.57 14.06
C PHE A 252 35.91 2.58 12.92
N SER A 253 36.88 3.49 12.82
CA SER A 253 36.82 4.59 11.86
C SER A 253 36.78 4.10 10.41
N ILE A 254 37.33 2.91 10.15
CA ILE A 254 37.39 2.29 8.83
C ILE A 254 35.97 1.90 8.34
N TYR A 255 35.08 1.51 9.26
CA TYR A 255 33.73 1.08 8.92
C TYR A 255 32.76 2.26 8.71
N LEU A 256 33.19 3.51 8.94
CA LEU A 256 32.40 4.70 8.60
C LEU A 256 32.42 5.01 7.10
N GLU A 257 33.48 4.60 6.39
CA GLU A 257 33.63 4.86 4.96
C GLU A 257 33.03 3.74 4.10
N GLU A 258 33.37 2.49 4.41
CA GLU A 258 32.88 1.29 3.74
C GLU A 258 32.63 0.19 4.77
N TYR A 259 31.40 -0.32 4.84
CA TYR A 259 31.02 -1.38 5.77
C TYR A 259 30.31 -2.54 5.04
N ASP A 260 30.79 -3.74 5.31
CA ASP A 260 30.19 -5.01 4.92
C ASP A 260 30.71 -6.06 5.91
N PHE A 261 29.90 -6.42 6.90
CA PHE A 261 30.30 -7.33 7.97
C PHE A 261 29.12 -8.17 8.50
N VAL A 262 29.47 -9.29 9.11
CA VAL A 262 28.54 -10.16 9.82
C VAL A 262 28.95 -10.25 11.28
N LEU A 263 28.00 -10.01 12.17
CA LEU A 263 28.17 -10.13 13.61
C LEU A 263 27.22 -11.21 14.12
N VAL A 264 27.79 -12.26 14.71
CA VAL A 264 27.04 -13.36 15.30
C VAL A 264 27.15 -13.27 16.81
N PHE A 265 26.03 -13.37 17.48
CA PHE A 265 25.91 -13.50 18.93
C PHE A 265 25.37 -14.86 19.28
N PHE A 266 25.94 -15.47 20.30
CA PHE A 266 25.35 -16.59 21.00
C PHE A 266 25.06 -16.15 22.43
N ASP A 267 23.76 -16.09 22.74
CA ASP A 267 23.25 -15.68 24.05
C ASP A 267 23.03 -16.92 24.91
N ASP A 268 23.97 -17.13 25.84
CA ASP A 268 24.04 -18.29 26.73
C ASP A 268 22.80 -18.37 27.65
N THR A 269 22.19 -17.22 27.97
CA THR A 269 21.06 -17.14 28.91
C THR A 269 19.74 -17.50 28.27
N GLN A 270 19.59 -17.16 26.99
CA GLN A 270 18.36 -17.40 26.22
C GLN A 270 18.48 -18.58 25.25
N ASN A 271 19.65 -19.23 25.18
CA ASN A 271 19.94 -20.30 24.22
C ASN A 271 19.60 -19.90 22.78
N ARG A 272 20.02 -18.71 22.34
CA ARG A 272 19.72 -18.22 20.99
C ARG A 272 20.96 -17.76 20.24
N ILE A 273 20.95 -17.93 18.94
CA ILE A 273 21.92 -17.32 18.03
C ILE A 273 21.25 -16.12 17.37
N VAL A 274 21.92 -14.97 17.36
CA VAL A 274 21.49 -13.77 16.64
C VAL A 274 22.56 -13.42 15.61
N ILE A 275 22.17 -13.25 14.35
CA ILE A 275 23.06 -12.86 13.26
C ILE A 275 22.63 -11.49 12.74
N TYR A 276 23.53 -10.52 12.83
CA TYR A 276 23.42 -9.24 12.16
C TYR A 276 24.30 -9.23 10.91
N ASP A 277 23.70 -9.04 9.74
CA ASP A 277 24.39 -8.84 8.46
C ASP A 277 24.20 -7.38 8.04
N VAL A 278 25.28 -6.61 8.11
CA VAL A 278 25.29 -5.16 7.93
C VAL A 278 26.11 -4.81 6.70
N TYR A 279 25.50 -4.15 5.72
CA TYR A 279 26.12 -3.94 4.42
C TYR A 279 25.76 -2.60 3.80
N GLN A 280 26.70 -2.03 3.04
CA GLN A 280 26.43 -0.85 2.23
C GLN A 280 25.76 -1.27 0.92
N SER A 281 24.60 -0.69 0.60
CA SER A 281 23.96 -0.92 -0.69
C SER A 281 24.81 -0.29 -1.80
N LYS A 282 25.45 -1.12 -2.63
CA LYS A 282 26.17 -0.67 -3.84
C LYS A 282 25.21 -0.28 -4.96
#